data_AF-A0A1V5IRK4-F1
#
_entry.id   AF-A0A1V5IRK4-F1
#
_cell.length_a   1.000
_cell.length_b   1.000
_cell.length_c   1.000
_cell.angle_alpha   90.00
_cell.angle_beta   90.00
_cell.angle_gamma   90.00
#
_symmetry.space_group_name_H-M   'P 1'
#
loop_
_entity.id
_entity.type
_entity.pdbx_description
1 polymer ?
#
loop_
_entity_poly.entity_id
_entity_poly.type
_entity_poly.pdbx_seq_one_letter_code
_entity_poly.pdbx_strand_id
1 'polypeptide(L)'
;MKPAKLIFIILFLIWLCGLTAQNHMELILSIQGGHENSLTYLKMAAIDFNADGYDDLIFPQHRSTPLSVPAMIHCYFGGPDFDGIPDLEYQGEFWDQDPGARLLSGDFNGDGYDDIVDSVPIDESTLQMGLRFYYGGPGADLMPDHIIPMASLGTPFSSELIIRENIGDINNDGCDDIGAFHITPDSLQTWSIAVLFGGTYQVATVVDDIYIGGVINISYVGDVNGDGIDDFSVGYDISQNPQYLRYLYLYYGNDGFWDPQDRVLLFEDNTTPFIYPYAFGIGDFNNDGYDDFLMNWVVDINNTGDKIKLGSSTLPQSSELIIDMAPWTQLINFPDREVSFGDFNGDGYSDMISSDHESGFWHGAAGLWLGGANPNGAFDLRITPPPVSPYYQFGWGTPAVGDFNGDGFDDVAFCAPQSQSGTSNYNGWVHVYAGNAQLADTTVENEDYSLQAMETKLTIFPNPSPKNQHELSYRLDGELPYGVTSCSIDIYNIRGQLITSYPLNNQESKQGTLGELSLAQGIYIASYVAGKQKVATTRFSIK
;
A
#
# COMPACT_ATOMS: atom_id res chain seq x y z
N MET A 1 -37.31 -36.01 -21.28
CA MET A 1 -36.01 -36.36 -21.91
C MET A 1 -35.28 -37.30 -20.95
N LYS A 2 -34.72 -38.44 -21.40
CA LYS A 2 -34.00 -39.35 -20.47
C LYS A 2 -32.80 -38.61 -19.85
N PRO A 3 -32.49 -38.77 -18.56
CA PRO A 3 -31.44 -37.99 -17.85
C PRO A 3 -30.07 -38.06 -18.55
N ALA A 4 -29.73 -39.20 -19.16
CA ALA A 4 -28.51 -39.36 -19.95
C ALA A 4 -28.40 -38.43 -21.17
N LYS A 5 -29.51 -38.05 -21.80
CA LYS A 5 -29.50 -37.10 -22.94
C LYS A 5 -29.32 -35.65 -22.48
N LEU A 6 -29.78 -35.31 -21.26
CA LEU A 6 -29.59 -33.98 -20.70
C LEU A 6 -28.12 -33.77 -20.30
N ILE A 7 -27.51 -34.77 -19.67
CA ILE A 7 -26.08 -34.74 -19.30
C ILE A 7 -25.20 -34.62 -20.56
N PHE A 8 -25.51 -35.36 -21.62
CA PHE A 8 -24.74 -35.29 -22.86
C PHE A 8 -24.86 -33.91 -23.54
N ILE A 9 -26.04 -33.29 -23.51
CA ILE A 9 -26.25 -31.94 -24.04
C ILE A 9 -25.51 -30.89 -23.20
N ILE A 10 -25.50 -31.04 -21.86
CA ILE A 10 -24.75 -30.15 -20.97
C ILE A 10 -23.25 -30.29 -21.21
N LEU A 11 -22.71 -31.51 -21.26
CA LEU A 11 -21.28 -31.73 -21.54
C LEU A 11 -20.87 -31.25 -22.94
N PHE A 12 -21.75 -31.41 -23.94
CA PHE A 12 -21.52 -30.93 -25.30
C PHE A 12 -21.61 -29.40 -25.41
N LEU A 13 -22.48 -28.75 -24.63
CA LEU A 13 -22.55 -27.29 -24.51
C LEU A 13 -21.33 -26.75 -23.76
N ILE A 14 -20.88 -27.39 -22.67
CA ILE A 14 -19.65 -27.00 -21.97
C ILE A 14 -18.43 -27.08 -22.92
N TRP A 15 -18.39 -28.10 -23.79
CA TRP A 15 -17.33 -28.26 -24.79
C TRP A 15 -17.42 -27.27 -25.96
N LEU A 16 -18.64 -26.89 -26.40
CA LEU A 16 -18.86 -25.90 -27.46
C LEU A 16 -18.67 -24.46 -26.97
N CYS A 17 -18.98 -24.19 -25.71
CA CYS A 17 -18.98 -22.84 -25.15
C CYS A 17 -17.67 -22.47 -24.46
N GLY A 18 -16.77 -23.43 -24.21
CA GLY A 18 -15.51 -23.18 -23.51
C GLY A 18 -15.73 -22.38 -22.22
N LEU A 19 -16.12 -23.05 -21.13
CA LEU A 19 -16.02 -22.44 -19.80
C LEU A 19 -14.52 -22.27 -19.48
N THR A 20 -13.90 -21.21 -20.00
CA THR A 20 -12.64 -20.70 -19.51
C THR A 20 -12.94 -19.84 -18.28
N ALA A 21 -12.03 -19.81 -17.32
CA ALA A 21 -12.04 -18.73 -16.34
C ALA A 21 -11.99 -17.40 -17.11
N GLN A 22 -12.70 -16.37 -16.64
CA GLN A 22 -12.69 -15.06 -17.28
C GLN A 22 -11.27 -14.46 -17.22
N ASN A 23 -10.66 -14.53 -16.04
CA ASN A 23 -9.29 -14.11 -15.80
C ASN A 23 -8.38 -15.32 -15.59
N HIS A 24 -7.13 -15.18 -16.04
CA HIS A 24 -6.06 -16.14 -15.82
C HIS A 24 -4.70 -15.43 -15.92
N MET A 25 -3.75 -15.83 -15.07
CA MET A 25 -2.33 -15.50 -15.19
C MET A 25 -1.57 -16.80 -15.44
N GLU A 26 -0.76 -16.82 -16.50
CA GLU A 26 0.01 -18.01 -16.88
C GLU A 26 1.21 -18.17 -15.94
N LEU A 27 1.54 -19.40 -15.56
CA LEU A 27 2.75 -19.66 -14.79
C LEU A 27 3.96 -19.54 -15.74
N ILE A 28 4.83 -18.56 -15.53
CA ILE A 28 6.07 -18.37 -16.29
C ILE A 28 7.02 -19.53 -15.98
N LEU A 29 7.38 -19.65 -14.71
CA LEU A 29 8.31 -20.67 -14.23
C LEU A 29 8.13 -20.94 -12.73
N SER A 30 8.88 -21.93 -12.25
CA SER A 30 8.99 -22.20 -10.82
C SER A 30 10.45 -22.46 -10.47
N ILE A 31 10.98 -21.63 -9.58
CA ILE A 31 12.36 -21.69 -9.12
C ILE A 31 12.37 -22.55 -7.86
N GLN A 32 13.16 -23.62 -7.90
CA GLN A 32 13.34 -24.49 -6.73
C GLN A 32 14.51 -23.97 -5.90
N GLY A 33 14.31 -23.77 -4.61
CA GLY A 33 15.41 -23.43 -3.70
C GLY A 33 16.50 -24.51 -3.73
N GLY A 34 17.77 -24.08 -3.65
CA GLY A 34 18.93 -24.97 -3.77
C GLY A 34 19.04 -26.06 -2.70
N HIS A 35 18.36 -25.93 -1.55
CA HIS A 35 18.49 -26.87 -0.41
C HIS A 35 17.19 -27.09 0.40
N GLU A 36 17.15 -28.19 1.18
CA GLU A 36 16.01 -28.65 2.00
C GLU A 36 15.60 -27.62 3.05
N ASN A 37 14.31 -27.33 3.25
CA ASN A 37 13.79 -26.33 4.20
C ASN A 37 14.19 -24.87 3.91
N SER A 38 14.64 -24.55 2.68
CA SER A 38 14.96 -23.18 2.25
C SER A 38 13.73 -22.31 2.45
N LEU A 39 13.65 -21.72 3.63
CA LEU A 39 12.58 -20.86 4.00
C LEU A 39 12.82 -19.56 3.16
N THR A 40 11.79 -19.02 2.50
CA THR A 40 11.81 -17.71 1.82
C THR A 40 10.67 -16.89 2.43
N TYR A 41 10.88 -16.31 3.62
CA TYR A 41 9.79 -16.15 4.59
C TYR A 41 9.20 -14.75 4.69
N LEU A 42 9.86 -13.71 4.21
CA LEU A 42 9.46 -12.36 4.60
C LEU A 42 9.42 -11.36 3.46
N LYS A 43 10.47 -11.24 2.63
CA LYS A 43 10.49 -10.29 1.51
C LYS A 43 11.33 -10.76 0.34
N MET A 44 10.84 -10.48 -0.85
CA MET A 44 11.55 -10.52 -2.13
C MET A 44 11.58 -9.08 -2.66
N ALA A 45 12.54 -8.75 -3.52
CA ALA A 45 12.56 -7.50 -4.25
C ALA A 45 12.29 -7.77 -5.74
N ALA A 46 11.57 -6.85 -6.36
CA ALA A 46 11.33 -6.77 -7.79
C ALA A 46 11.73 -5.35 -8.21
N ILE A 47 12.92 -5.22 -8.80
CA ILE A 47 13.55 -3.93 -9.12
C ILE A 47 14.48 -4.08 -10.33
N ASP A 48 14.65 -3.05 -11.15
CA ASP A 48 15.68 -3.02 -12.21
C ASP A 48 17.08 -2.81 -11.62
N PHE A 49 17.61 -3.84 -10.97
CA PHE A 49 18.86 -3.77 -10.21
C PHE A 49 20.07 -3.55 -11.13
N ASN A 50 20.05 -4.09 -12.35
CA ASN A 50 21.16 -3.96 -13.30
C ASN A 50 21.03 -2.76 -14.27
N ALA A 51 19.93 -2.00 -14.20
CA ALA A 51 19.58 -0.87 -15.05
C ALA A 51 19.45 -1.20 -16.55
N ASP A 52 18.84 -2.33 -16.89
CA ASP A 52 18.56 -2.74 -18.26
C ASP A 52 17.11 -2.43 -18.72
N GLY A 53 16.28 -1.95 -17.79
CA GLY A 53 14.89 -1.55 -18.03
C GLY A 53 13.87 -2.66 -17.80
N TYR A 54 14.26 -3.79 -17.20
CA TYR A 54 13.38 -4.87 -16.78
C TYR A 54 13.49 -5.09 -15.28
N ASP A 55 12.38 -5.45 -14.63
CA ASP A 55 12.44 -5.75 -13.20
C ASP A 55 13.13 -7.09 -12.97
N ASP A 56 14.13 -7.09 -12.10
CA ASP A 56 14.86 -8.26 -11.65
C ASP A 56 14.22 -8.85 -10.39
N LEU A 57 14.21 -10.18 -10.29
CA LEU A 57 13.72 -10.86 -9.09
C LEU A 57 14.89 -11.16 -8.14
N ILE A 58 14.86 -10.62 -6.93
CA ILE A 58 15.88 -10.84 -5.90
C ILE A 58 15.24 -11.45 -4.66
N PHE A 59 15.80 -12.55 -4.15
CA PHE A 59 15.33 -13.11 -2.89
C PHE A 59 16.41 -13.84 -2.09
N PRO A 60 16.32 -13.79 -0.75
CA PRO A 60 17.18 -14.57 0.12
C PRO A 60 16.78 -16.05 0.09
N GLN A 61 17.78 -16.91 -0.06
CA GLN A 61 17.67 -18.33 0.21
C GLN A 61 18.27 -18.63 1.58
N HIS A 62 17.39 -18.80 2.56
CA HIS A 62 17.83 -18.93 3.93
C HIS A 62 18.36 -20.32 4.28
N ARG A 63 19.13 -20.36 5.37
CA ARG A 63 19.79 -21.57 5.86
C ARG A 63 18.80 -22.52 6.50
N SER A 64 18.88 -23.77 6.07
CA SER A 64 18.07 -24.82 6.65
C SER A 64 18.74 -26.18 6.47
N THR A 65 18.30 -27.15 7.28
CA THR A 65 19.02 -28.40 7.58
C THR A 65 19.56 -29.13 6.34
N PRO A 66 20.85 -29.52 6.30
CA PRO A 66 21.85 -29.41 7.37
C PRO A 66 22.43 -27.99 7.48
N LEU A 67 22.69 -27.57 8.73
CA LEU A 67 23.29 -26.29 9.13
C LEU A 67 24.72 -26.05 8.57
N SER A 68 25.17 -26.74 7.54
CA SER A 68 26.53 -26.59 6.99
C SER A 68 26.60 -25.69 5.76
N VAL A 69 25.46 -25.30 5.16
CA VAL A 69 25.41 -24.38 4.00
C VAL A 69 25.00 -22.99 4.51
N PRO A 70 25.77 -21.92 4.23
CA PRO A 70 25.36 -20.55 4.53
C PRO A 70 24.13 -20.14 3.69
N ALA A 71 23.36 -19.17 4.17
CA ALA A 71 22.28 -18.56 3.39
C ALA A 71 22.85 -17.74 2.22
N MET A 72 22.04 -17.54 1.19
CA MET A 72 22.43 -16.85 -0.04
C MET A 72 21.43 -15.76 -0.40
N ILE A 73 21.87 -14.77 -1.18
CA ILE A 73 20.99 -13.89 -1.95
C ILE A 73 21.16 -14.27 -3.41
N HIS A 74 20.04 -14.50 -4.10
CA HIS A 74 20.00 -14.75 -5.54
C HIS A 74 19.32 -13.59 -6.24
N CYS A 75 19.86 -13.18 -7.38
CA CYS A 75 19.25 -12.24 -8.31
C CYS A 75 19.10 -12.91 -9.66
N TYR A 76 17.91 -12.81 -10.24
CA TYR A 76 17.54 -13.33 -11.55
C TYR A 76 17.17 -12.12 -12.39
N PHE A 77 17.95 -11.86 -13.44
CA PHE A 77 17.74 -10.69 -14.27
C PHE A 77 16.50 -10.85 -15.14
N GLY A 78 15.69 -9.79 -15.19
CA GLY A 78 14.44 -9.72 -15.93
C GLY A 78 14.64 -9.71 -17.45
N GLY A 79 13.52 -9.64 -18.15
CA GLY A 79 13.44 -9.42 -19.58
C GLY A 79 13.11 -10.66 -20.42
N PRO A 80 13.24 -10.57 -21.76
CA PRO A 80 12.68 -11.58 -22.68
C PRO A 80 13.25 -13.00 -22.55
N ASP A 81 14.42 -13.13 -21.91
CA ASP A 81 15.12 -14.38 -21.68
C ASP A 81 15.05 -14.82 -20.18
N PHE A 82 14.20 -14.17 -19.36
CA PHE A 82 14.02 -14.48 -17.94
C PHE A 82 13.84 -15.98 -17.71
N ASP A 83 14.72 -16.55 -16.88
CA ASP A 83 14.74 -17.97 -16.60
C ASP A 83 14.99 -18.27 -15.11
N GLY A 84 15.02 -19.56 -14.76
CA GLY A 84 15.16 -20.00 -13.37
C GLY A 84 16.60 -20.18 -12.91
N ILE A 85 17.59 -19.58 -13.59
CA ILE A 85 19.01 -19.67 -13.28
C ILE A 85 19.46 -18.30 -12.73
N PRO A 86 20.02 -18.22 -11.51
CA PRO A 86 20.50 -16.95 -10.97
C PRO A 86 21.62 -16.35 -11.83
N ASP A 87 21.54 -15.04 -12.07
CA ASP A 87 22.59 -14.25 -12.73
C ASP A 87 23.65 -13.77 -11.74
N LEU A 88 23.22 -13.37 -10.54
CA LEU A 88 24.09 -13.02 -9.42
C LEU A 88 23.77 -13.88 -8.20
N GLU A 89 24.83 -14.27 -7.50
CA GLU A 89 24.74 -15.01 -6.25
C GLU A 89 25.69 -14.41 -5.21
N TYR A 90 25.17 -14.13 -4.02
CA TYR A 90 25.98 -13.82 -2.84
C TYR A 90 25.78 -14.88 -1.78
N GLN A 91 26.86 -15.54 -1.38
CA GLN A 91 26.83 -16.49 -0.28
C GLN A 91 27.30 -15.80 1.01
N GLY A 92 26.47 -15.86 2.05
CA GLY A 92 26.84 -15.40 3.38
C GLY A 92 27.99 -16.20 3.99
N GLU A 93 28.50 -15.66 5.10
CA GLU A 93 29.56 -16.29 5.90
C GLU A 93 28.98 -17.15 7.04
N PHE A 94 29.82 -17.94 7.72
CA PHE A 94 29.34 -18.80 8.81
C PHE A 94 28.74 -18.02 9.99
N TRP A 95 29.11 -16.77 10.22
CA TRP A 95 28.55 -15.89 11.28
C TRP A 95 27.47 -14.93 10.75
N ASP A 96 27.48 -14.66 9.44
CA ASP A 96 26.42 -13.98 8.71
C ASP A 96 25.39 -15.03 8.28
N GLN A 97 24.66 -15.54 9.27
CA GLN A 97 23.86 -16.76 9.17
C GLN A 97 22.64 -16.61 8.25
N ASP A 98 22.27 -15.38 7.87
CA ASP A 98 21.01 -15.07 7.20
C ASP A 98 21.02 -13.74 6.40
N PRO A 99 21.95 -13.54 5.43
CA PRO A 99 21.89 -12.42 4.49
C PRO A 99 20.52 -12.31 3.83
N GLY A 100 20.03 -11.08 3.68
CA GLY A 100 18.72 -10.78 3.10
C GLY A 100 17.52 -11.16 3.98
N ALA A 101 17.72 -11.61 5.22
CA ALA A 101 16.58 -11.95 6.10
C ALA A 101 15.64 -10.79 6.44
N ARG A 102 16.11 -9.55 6.23
CA ARG A 102 15.32 -8.31 6.25
C ARG A 102 15.74 -7.48 5.05
N LEU A 103 15.51 -8.02 3.86
CA LEU A 103 15.76 -7.34 2.60
C LEU A 103 14.72 -6.25 2.39
N LEU A 104 15.18 -5.04 2.07
CA LEU A 104 14.37 -3.96 1.53
C LEU A 104 14.99 -3.51 0.20
N SER A 105 14.19 -2.94 -0.67
CA SER A 105 14.62 -2.35 -1.94
C SER A 105 14.10 -0.92 -2.08
N GLY A 106 14.82 -0.10 -2.83
CA GLY A 106 14.54 1.33 -3.06
C GLY A 106 15.81 2.13 -3.35
N ASP A 107 15.69 3.36 -3.86
CA ASP A 107 16.84 4.24 -4.14
C ASP A 107 17.36 4.91 -2.86
N PHE A 108 18.13 4.17 -2.04
CA PHE A 108 18.61 4.66 -0.74
C PHE A 108 19.78 5.66 -0.84
N ASN A 109 20.32 5.88 -2.04
CA ASN A 109 21.51 6.68 -2.28
C ASN A 109 21.28 7.91 -3.19
N GLY A 110 20.12 7.96 -3.85
CA GLY A 110 19.64 9.06 -4.67
C GLY A 110 20.31 9.15 -6.04
N ASP A 111 20.72 8.02 -6.61
CA ASP A 111 21.32 7.96 -7.95
C ASP A 111 20.33 7.62 -9.08
N GLY A 112 19.07 7.36 -8.72
CA GLY A 112 17.97 7.04 -9.61
C GLY A 112 17.88 5.56 -9.97
N TYR A 113 18.61 4.68 -9.28
CA TYR A 113 18.50 3.24 -9.39
C TYR A 113 18.07 2.64 -8.07
N ASP A 114 17.20 1.63 -8.11
CA ASP A 114 16.81 0.92 -6.91
C ASP A 114 17.96 0.09 -6.37
N ASP A 115 18.24 0.27 -5.08
CA ASP A 115 19.23 -0.45 -4.32
C ASP A 115 18.57 -1.59 -3.53
N ILE A 116 19.41 -2.44 -2.92
CA ILE A 116 18.96 -3.35 -1.85
C ILE A 116 19.72 -3.08 -0.55
N VAL A 117 19.03 -3.26 0.58
CA VAL A 117 19.62 -3.18 1.91
C VAL A 117 19.23 -4.38 2.77
N ASP A 118 20.17 -4.88 3.56
CA ASP A 118 19.90 -5.88 4.59
C ASP A 118 20.52 -5.52 5.95
N SER A 119 20.05 -6.19 7.00
CA SER A 119 20.54 -6.01 8.37
C SER A 119 21.13 -7.30 8.91
N VAL A 120 22.44 -7.30 9.16
CA VAL A 120 23.21 -8.49 9.54
C VAL A 120 24.34 -8.20 10.54
N PRO A 121 24.91 -9.24 11.17
CA PRO A 121 26.19 -9.11 11.88
C PRO A 121 27.34 -8.79 10.89
N ILE A 122 28.06 -7.69 11.12
CA ILE A 122 29.17 -7.24 10.26
C ILE A 122 30.57 -7.50 10.86
N ASP A 123 30.64 -7.91 12.13
CA ASP A 123 31.89 -8.29 12.81
C ASP A 123 31.69 -9.56 13.64
N GLU A 124 32.45 -10.62 13.34
CA GLU A 124 32.35 -11.93 14.01
C GLU A 124 32.68 -11.84 15.52
N SER A 125 33.70 -11.04 15.87
CA SER A 125 34.28 -11.05 17.21
C SER A 125 33.40 -10.33 18.24
N THR A 126 32.68 -9.32 17.79
CA THR A 126 31.83 -8.46 18.61
C THR A 126 30.34 -8.74 18.40
N LEU A 127 29.99 -9.48 17.34
CA LEU A 127 28.61 -9.65 16.85
C LEU A 127 27.92 -8.30 16.63
N GLN A 128 28.69 -7.28 16.24
CA GLN A 128 28.17 -5.96 15.92
C GLN A 128 27.23 -6.07 14.72
N MET A 129 25.98 -5.62 14.89
CA MET A 129 25.05 -5.48 13.78
C MET A 129 25.41 -4.27 12.91
N GLY A 130 25.03 -4.35 11.64
CA GLY A 130 25.11 -3.25 10.70
C GLY A 130 24.09 -3.40 9.58
N LEU A 131 24.02 -2.37 8.75
CA LEU A 131 23.26 -2.35 7.50
C LEU A 131 24.23 -2.47 6.34
N ARG A 132 23.95 -3.33 5.37
CA ARG A 132 24.71 -3.44 4.12
C ARG A 132 23.82 -2.99 2.97
N PHE A 133 24.32 -2.03 2.20
CA PHE A 133 23.69 -1.54 0.98
C PHE A 133 24.46 -2.09 -0.21
N TYR A 134 23.72 -2.51 -1.22
CA TYR A 134 24.22 -2.96 -2.51
C TYR A 134 23.54 -2.07 -3.53
N TYR A 135 24.33 -1.24 -4.21
CA TYR A 135 23.78 -0.19 -5.05
C TYR A 135 23.41 -0.75 -6.41
N GLY A 136 22.22 -0.38 -6.88
CA GLY A 136 21.73 -0.72 -8.20
C GLY A 136 22.47 0.04 -9.29
N GLY A 137 22.12 -0.27 -10.54
CA GLY A 137 22.60 0.46 -11.71
C GLY A 137 23.53 -0.34 -12.62
N PRO A 138 24.10 0.33 -13.65
CA PRO A 138 24.87 -0.36 -14.67
C PRO A 138 26.10 -1.08 -14.11
N GLY A 139 26.03 -2.41 -14.08
CA GLY A 139 27.09 -3.27 -13.55
C GLY A 139 26.99 -3.55 -12.05
N ALA A 140 25.79 -3.39 -11.47
CA ALA A 140 25.47 -3.82 -10.12
C ALA A 140 25.91 -5.27 -9.87
N ASP A 141 26.35 -5.52 -8.64
CA ASP A 141 26.68 -6.84 -8.14
C ASP A 141 26.18 -7.00 -6.70
N LEU A 142 26.30 -8.22 -6.15
CA LEU A 142 25.88 -8.50 -4.77
C LEU A 142 27.05 -8.38 -3.77
N MET A 143 28.02 -7.50 -4.03
CA MET A 143 29.01 -7.07 -3.04
C MET A 143 28.53 -5.77 -2.37
N PRO A 144 28.55 -5.67 -1.03
CA PRO A 144 28.13 -4.44 -0.36
C PRO A 144 28.99 -3.23 -0.76
N ASP A 145 28.36 -2.19 -1.28
CA ASP A 145 28.99 -0.90 -1.58
C ASP A 145 29.15 -0.03 -0.34
N HIS A 146 28.16 -0.09 0.56
CA HIS A 146 28.17 0.67 1.80
C HIS A 146 27.78 -0.20 3.00
N ILE A 147 28.50 -0.03 4.10
CA ILE A 147 28.22 -0.73 5.36
C ILE A 147 28.15 0.30 6.47
N ILE A 148 27.01 0.33 7.16
CA ILE A 148 26.77 1.19 8.32
C ILE A 148 26.79 0.34 9.58
N PRO A 149 27.85 0.44 10.42
CA PRO A 149 27.82 -0.18 11.74
C PRO A 149 26.70 0.42 12.58
N MET A 150 25.88 -0.41 13.23
CA MET A 150 24.79 0.09 14.08
C MET A 150 25.30 1.09 15.14
N ALA A 151 26.51 0.86 15.66
CA ALA A 151 27.15 1.74 16.64
C ALA A 151 27.42 3.17 16.15
N SER A 152 27.45 3.43 14.84
CA SER A 152 27.62 4.79 14.30
C SER A 152 26.33 5.60 14.25
N LEU A 153 25.16 4.96 14.40
CA LEU A 153 23.86 5.66 14.39
C LEU A 153 23.62 6.54 15.64
N GLY A 154 24.50 6.43 16.65
CA GLY A 154 24.40 7.21 17.88
C GLY A 154 23.34 6.67 18.85
N THR A 155 23.26 7.27 20.04
CA THR A 155 22.28 6.87 21.06
C THR A 155 20.89 7.43 20.74
N PRO A 156 19.80 6.65 20.89
CA PRO A 156 19.74 5.31 21.48
C PRO A 156 19.99 4.15 20.49
N PHE A 157 20.02 4.42 19.18
CA PHE A 157 20.02 3.43 18.09
C PHE A 157 21.31 2.60 17.91
N SER A 158 22.33 2.87 18.71
CA SER A 158 23.68 2.30 18.60
C SER A 158 23.78 0.77 18.79
N SER A 159 22.72 0.13 19.26
CA SER A 159 22.73 -1.30 19.67
C SER A 159 21.62 -2.14 19.08
N GLU A 160 20.40 -1.62 18.87
CA GLU A 160 19.26 -2.42 18.43
C GLU A 160 18.28 -1.60 17.54
N LEU A 161 18.52 -1.58 16.23
CA LEU A 161 17.58 -1.08 15.21
C LEU A 161 17.21 -2.23 14.26
N ILE A 162 15.92 -2.37 13.97
CA ILE A 162 15.36 -3.41 13.12
C ILE A 162 14.65 -2.72 11.96
N ILE A 163 15.25 -2.75 10.78
CA ILE A 163 14.61 -2.24 9.55
C ILE A 163 13.35 -3.04 9.22
N ARG A 164 12.32 -2.37 8.72
CA ARG A 164 10.97 -2.94 8.50
C ARG A 164 10.44 -2.71 7.10
N GLU A 165 10.55 -1.48 6.61
CA GLU A 165 9.89 -1.07 5.37
C GLU A 165 10.68 0.05 4.68
N ASN A 166 10.73 0.03 3.35
CA ASN A 166 11.04 1.23 2.58
C ASN A 166 9.77 2.08 2.60
N ILE A 167 9.84 3.29 3.16
CA ILE A 167 8.70 4.18 3.29
C ILE A 167 8.70 5.31 2.25
N GLY A 168 9.50 5.19 1.20
CA GLY A 168 9.65 6.19 0.14
C GLY A 168 10.47 7.40 0.59
N ASP A 169 10.59 8.40 -0.28
CA ASP A 169 11.28 9.66 0.02
C ASP A 169 10.34 10.60 0.78
N ILE A 170 10.23 10.38 2.10
CA ILE A 170 9.33 11.14 2.96
C ILE A 170 9.84 12.55 3.27
N ASN A 171 11.09 12.84 2.87
CA ASN A 171 11.75 14.10 3.19
C ASN A 171 12.16 14.92 1.94
N ASN A 172 11.80 14.43 0.74
CA ASN A 172 12.05 15.03 -0.57
C ASN A 172 13.54 15.37 -0.81
N ASP A 173 14.46 14.50 -0.36
CA ASP A 173 15.91 14.64 -0.64
C ASP A 173 16.42 13.80 -1.81
N GLY A 174 15.51 13.07 -2.47
CA GLY A 174 15.74 12.19 -3.58
C GLY A 174 16.27 10.82 -3.17
N CYS A 175 16.26 10.48 -1.88
CA CYS A 175 16.64 9.17 -1.38
C CYS A 175 15.45 8.54 -0.64
N ASP A 176 15.20 7.27 -0.89
CA ASP A 176 14.21 6.50 -0.15
C ASP A 176 14.61 6.36 1.33
N ASP A 177 13.61 6.47 2.20
CA ASP A 177 13.76 6.40 3.65
C ASP A 177 13.31 5.05 4.21
N ILE A 178 13.88 4.65 5.34
CA ILE A 178 13.64 3.32 5.94
C ILE A 178 12.90 3.45 7.26
N GLY A 179 11.70 2.87 7.33
CA GLY A 179 10.97 2.64 8.56
C GLY A 179 11.61 1.52 9.40
N ALA A 180 11.78 1.76 10.69
CA ALA A 180 12.47 0.83 11.59
C ALA A 180 11.86 0.78 13.00
N PHE A 181 12.15 -0.30 13.72
CA PHE A 181 11.85 -0.44 15.13
C PHE A 181 13.14 -0.39 15.95
N HIS A 182 13.07 0.26 17.10
CA HIS A 182 14.15 0.32 18.07
C HIS A 182 13.70 -0.34 19.38
N ILE A 183 14.54 -1.20 19.94
CA ILE A 183 14.28 -1.89 21.22
C ILE A 183 15.19 -1.30 22.28
N THR A 184 14.62 -0.95 23.44
CA THR A 184 15.42 -0.40 24.55
C THR A 184 16.13 -1.53 25.30
N PRO A 185 17.48 -1.58 25.36
CA PRO A 185 18.18 -2.70 25.99
C PRO A 185 17.90 -2.86 27.49
N ASP A 186 17.71 -1.74 28.21
CA ASP A 186 17.49 -1.72 29.66
C ASP A 186 16.03 -2.02 30.06
N SER A 187 15.13 -2.06 29.08
CA SER A 187 13.72 -2.39 29.23
C SER A 187 13.29 -3.16 27.99
N LEU A 188 13.42 -4.49 28.05
CA LEU A 188 12.90 -5.44 27.05
C LEU A 188 11.38 -5.33 26.83
N GLN A 189 10.73 -4.31 27.39
CA GLN A 189 9.31 -4.03 27.30
C GLN A 189 9.01 -2.65 26.69
N THR A 190 9.98 -1.90 26.16
CA THR A 190 9.73 -0.61 25.51
C THR A 190 10.33 -0.56 24.11
N TRP A 191 9.47 -0.28 23.14
CA TRP A 191 9.81 -0.17 21.72
C TRP A 191 9.59 1.27 21.27
N SER A 192 10.37 1.67 20.28
CA SER A 192 10.19 2.93 19.56
C SER A 192 10.04 2.62 18.07
N ILE A 193 9.28 3.43 17.36
CA ILE A 193 9.22 3.45 15.90
C ILE A 193 10.11 4.60 15.45
N ALA A 194 10.98 4.34 14.48
CA ALA A 194 11.98 5.27 13.99
C ALA A 194 12.00 5.28 12.46
N VAL A 195 12.56 6.35 11.89
CA VAL A 195 12.93 6.46 10.48
C VAL A 195 14.43 6.62 10.40
N LEU A 196 15.07 5.89 9.48
CA LEU A 196 16.44 6.07 9.04
C LEU A 196 16.38 6.74 7.67
N PHE A 197 16.89 7.96 7.55
CA PHE A 197 16.83 8.72 6.31
C PHE A 197 17.85 8.23 5.28
N GLY A 198 17.42 7.99 4.04
CA GLY A 198 18.27 7.71 2.89
C GLY A 198 19.31 8.81 2.68
N GLY A 199 20.43 8.49 2.03
CA GLY A 199 21.55 9.40 1.76
C GLY A 199 22.33 9.90 3.00
N THR A 200 21.65 10.46 4.01
CA THR A 200 22.25 11.00 5.23
C THR A 200 22.46 9.97 6.34
N TYR A 201 21.64 8.92 6.35
CA TYR A 201 21.59 7.86 7.35
C TYR A 201 21.42 8.35 8.79
N GLN A 202 20.78 9.51 8.94
CA GLN A 202 20.35 10.02 10.24
C GLN A 202 19.10 9.27 10.69
N VAL A 203 18.96 9.06 12.00
CA VAL A 203 17.80 8.36 12.56
C VAL A 203 16.97 9.33 13.39
N ALA A 204 15.67 9.36 13.16
CA ALA A 204 14.69 10.10 13.95
C ALA A 204 13.66 9.16 14.58
N THR A 205 13.25 9.48 15.81
CA THR A 205 12.14 8.78 16.47
C THR A 205 10.80 9.34 15.98
N VAL A 206 9.88 8.45 15.61
CA VAL A 206 8.48 8.76 15.27
C VAL A 206 7.59 8.65 16.50
N VAL A 207 7.64 7.50 17.16
CA VAL A 207 6.87 7.19 18.37
C VAL A 207 7.81 6.54 19.36
N ASP A 208 7.77 6.97 20.61
CA ASP A 208 8.63 6.45 21.67
C ASP A 208 7.82 5.81 22.80
N ASP A 209 8.50 5.03 23.65
CA ASP A 209 7.95 4.44 24.87
C ASP A 209 6.70 3.56 24.68
N ILE A 210 6.64 2.78 23.60
CA ILE A 210 5.57 1.81 23.35
C ILE A 210 5.78 0.58 24.24
N TYR A 211 4.92 0.39 25.25
CA TYR A 211 5.07 -0.68 26.24
C TYR A 211 4.54 -2.04 25.76
N ILE A 212 5.31 -3.12 25.95
CA ILE A 212 5.00 -4.47 25.45
C ILE A 212 3.67 -4.99 26.00
N GLY A 213 2.83 -5.37 25.03
CA GLY A 213 1.53 -6.00 25.18
C GLY A 213 0.69 -5.93 23.90
N GLY A 214 1.08 -5.15 22.89
CA GLY A 214 0.28 -4.98 21.68
C GLY A 214 1.07 -4.79 20.39
N VAL A 215 0.34 -4.51 19.33
CA VAL A 215 0.77 -4.46 17.93
C VAL A 215 1.61 -3.21 17.65
N ILE A 216 2.64 -3.30 16.79
CA ILE A 216 3.34 -2.14 16.21
C ILE A 216 3.56 -2.34 14.72
N ASN A 217 3.56 -1.26 13.96
CA ASN A 217 3.79 -1.23 12.53
C ASN A 217 4.22 0.14 12.04
N ILE A 218 5.02 0.11 10.99
CA ILE A 218 5.27 1.19 10.05
C ILE A 218 5.09 0.61 8.64
N SER A 219 4.45 1.34 7.74
CA SER A 219 4.15 0.89 6.37
C SER A 219 4.14 2.07 5.39
N TYR A 220 4.70 1.86 4.20
CA TYR A 220 4.56 2.76 3.06
C TYR A 220 3.08 2.91 2.66
N VAL A 221 2.68 4.13 2.27
CA VAL A 221 1.38 4.36 1.64
C VAL A 221 1.42 5.15 0.33
N GLY A 222 2.58 5.72 -0.04
CA GLY A 222 2.72 6.57 -1.23
C GLY A 222 2.24 8.01 -1.01
N ASP A 223 2.14 8.80 -2.07
CA ASP A 223 1.66 10.18 -2.03
C ASP A 223 0.12 10.21 -1.95
N VAL A 224 -0.42 9.94 -0.76
CA VAL A 224 -1.86 9.84 -0.55
C VAL A 224 -2.55 11.20 -0.46
N ASN A 225 -1.76 12.28 -0.40
CA ASN A 225 -2.24 13.64 -0.21
C ASN A 225 -2.03 14.56 -1.44
N GLY A 226 -1.30 14.09 -2.44
CA GLY A 226 -1.08 14.68 -3.77
C GLY A 226 -0.09 15.84 -3.76
N ASP A 227 0.86 15.88 -2.82
CA ASP A 227 1.88 16.93 -2.74
C ASP A 227 3.21 16.56 -3.40
N GLY A 228 3.33 15.34 -3.92
CA GLY A 228 4.48 14.79 -4.60
C GLY A 228 5.57 14.27 -3.68
N ILE A 229 5.26 14.05 -2.40
CA ILE A 229 6.17 13.49 -1.40
C ILE A 229 5.51 12.24 -0.80
N ASP A 230 6.29 11.20 -0.56
CA ASP A 230 5.75 9.95 -0.04
C ASP A 230 5.26 10.11 1.40
N ASP A 231 4.12 9.48 1.68
CA ASP A 231 3.53 9.38 3.00
C ASP A 231 3.66 7.97 3.57
N PHE A 232 3.51 7.84 4.89
CA PHE A 232 3.59 6.54 5.56
C PHE A 232 2.62 6.43 6.73
N SER A 233 2.25 5.21 7.07
CA SER A 233 1.37 4.92 8.20
C SER A 233 2.12 4.29 9.36
N VAL A 234 1.65 4.58 10.57
CA VAL A 234 2.15 3.99 11.82
C VAL A 234 0.99 3.53 12.66
N GLY A 235 0.97 2.22 12.91
CA GLY A 235 0.00 1.53 13.74
C GLY A 235 0.63 1.08 15.05
N TYR A 236 0.01 1.37 16.19
CA TYR A 236 0.51 0.85 17.47
C TYR A 236 -0.55 0.77 18.56
N ASP A 237 -0.31 -0.14 19.51
CA ASP A 237 -1.12 -0.32 20.71
C ASP A 237 -0.38 0.19 21.94
N ILE A 238 -1.09 0.88 22.82
CA ILE A 238 -0.62 1.20 24.17
C ILE A 238 -1.40 0.40 25.21
N SER A 239 -0.68 -0.31 26.07
CA SER A 239 -1.26 -1.03 27.20
C SER A 239 -1.69 -0.06 28.29
N GLN A 240 -2.99 0.07 28.52
CA GLN A 240 -3.58 0.79 29.65
C GLN A 240 -4.39 -0.20 30.50
N ASN A 241 -3.74 -0.95 31.40
CA ASN A 241 -4.40 -1.95 32.25
C ASN A 241 -5.79 -1.47 32.78
N PRO A 242 -6.93 -2.10 32.38
CA PRO A 242 -7.09 -3.42 31.75
C PRO A 242 -7.39 -3.42 30.22
N GLN A 243 -7.22 -2.31 29.50
CA GLN A 243 -7.55 -2.14 28.07
C GLN A 243 -6.31 -1.88 27.21
N TYR A 244 -6.40 -2.22 25.93
CA TYR A 244 -5.45 -1.79 24.91
C TYR A 244 -6.08 -0.62 24.16
N LEU A 245 -5.37 0.50 24.04
CA LEU A 245 -5.78 1.61 23.20
C LEU A 245 -4.91 1.58 21.95
N ARG A 246 -5.54 1.49 20.78
CA ARG A 246 -4.88 1.30 19.49
C ARG A 246 -5.00 2.56 18.66
N TYR A 247 -3.94 2.88 17.95
CA TYR A 247 -3.89 4.00 17.05
C TYR A 247 -3.37 3.56 15.70
N LEU A 248 -3.96 4.12 14.65
CA LEU A 248 -3.39 4.16 13.32
C LEU A 248 -3.33 5.62 12.89
N TYR A 249 -2.12 6.11 12.68
CA TYR A 249 -1.86 7.44 12.15
C TYR A 249 -1.30 7.32 10.74
N LEU A 250 -1.68 8.26 9.89
CA LEU A 250 -1.02 8.57 8.62
C LEU A 250 -0.16 9.81 8.86
N TYR A 251 1.12 9.74 8.51
CA TYR A 251 2.08 10.83 8.59
C TYR A 251 2.36 11.34 7.19
N TYR A 252 2.37 12.67 7.04
CA TYR A 252 2.64 13.28 5.76
C TYR A 252 4.14 13.50 5.57
N GLY A 253 4.64 13.23 4.37
CA GLY A 253 5.97 13.60 3.92
C GLY A 253 6.15 15.12 3.93
N ASN A 254 7.39 15.59 4.04
CA ASN A 254 7.67 17.02 4.18
C ASN A 254 8.94 17.43 3.43
N ASP A 255 8.89 18.56 2.72
CA ASP A 255 10.00 19.06 1.90
C ASP A 255 11.23 19.51 2.73
N GLY A 256 12.26 18.67 2.79
CA GLY A 256 13.58 18.96 3.35
C GLY A 256 13.66 19.02 4.88
N PHE A 257 12.62 18.57 5.59
CA PHE A 257 12.63 18.44 7.06
C PHE A 257 11.66 17.36 7.54
N TRP A 258 11.92 16.82 8.72
CA TRP A 258 11.04 15.87 9.39
C TRP A 258 10.14 16.58 10.42
N ASP A 259 8.81 16.49 10.30
CA ASP A 259 7.86 16.89 11.34
C ASP A 259 6.95 15.73 11.81
N PRO A 260 7.22 15.13 12.99
CA PRO A 260 6.40 14.04 13.51
C PRO A 260 5.01 14.48 13.98
N GLN A 261 4.68 15.78 13.88
CA GLN A 261 3.34 16.30 14.17
C GLN A 261 2.46 16.42 12.93
N ASP A 262 3.02 16.35 11.71
CA ASP A 262 2.23 16.44 10.49
C ASP A 262 1.62 15.07 10.17
N ARG A 263 0.48 14.81 10.80
CA ARG A 263 -0.18 13.51 10.77
C ARG A 263 -1.67 13.63 11.00
N VAL A 264 -2.41 12.63 10.53
CA VAL A 264 -3.84 12.50 10.74
C VAL A 264 -4.18 11.15 11.39
N LEU A 265 -5.15 11.17 12.31
CA LEU A 265 -5.65 9.95 12.94
C LEU A 265 -6.63 9.25 12.00
N LEU A 266 -6.30 8.05 11.55
CA LEU A 266 -7.17 7.22 10.72
C LEU A 266 -8.13 6.38 11.56
N PHE A 267 -7.63 5.84 12.67
CA PHE A 267 -8.37 4.94 13.52
C PHE A 267 -7.90 4.98 14.98
N GLU A 268 -8.86 4.92 15.90
CA GLU A 268 -8.66 4.77 17.34
C GLU A 268 -9.68 3.76 17.89
N ASP A 269 -9.22 2.72 18.61
CA ASP A 269 -10.11 1.78 19.30
C ASP A 269 -9.55 1.34 20.66
N ASN A 270 -10.46 1.15 21.62
CA ASN A 270 -10.17 0.57 22.94
C ASN A 270 -11.09 -0.60 23.32
N THR A 271 -11.95 -1.05 22.39
CA THR A 271 -13.07 -1.93 22.71
C THR A 271 -12.83 -3.39 22.33
N THR A 272 -11.92 -3.67 21.40
CA THR A 272 -11.74 -5.02 20.84
C THR A 272 -10.32 -5.58 21.10
N PRO A 273 -10.15 -6.89 21.34
CA PRO A 273 -8.83 -7.45 21.68
C PRO A 273 -7.99 -8.00 20.49
N PHE A 274 -8.49 -7.99 19.25
CA PHE A 274 -7.85 -8.70 18.12
C PHE A 274 -7.70 -7.87 16.83
N ILE A 275 -7.63 -6.55 16.93
CA ILE A 275 -7.35 -5.69 15.77
C ILE A 275 -5.88 -5.37 15.73
N TYR A 276 -5.36 -5.38 14.52
CA TYR A 276 -4.06 -4.84 14.23
C TYR A 276 -4.21 -3.52 13.46
N PRO A 277 -3.80 -2.38 14.04
CA PRO A 277 -4.25 -1.05 13.60
C PRO A 277 -3.45 -0.56 12.42
N TYR A 278 -3.66 -1.11 11.22
CA TYR A 278 -2.64 -0.86 10.22
C TYR A 278 -3.04 -0.81 8.73
N ALA A 279 -2.19 -0.17 7.90
CA ALA A 279 -2.49 0.25 6.53
C ALA A 279 -1.32 0.03 5.54
N PHE A 280 -1.62 -0.03 4.23
CA PHE A 280 -0.66 -0.26 3.12
C PHE A 280 -1.03 0.53 1.89
N GLY A 281 -0.04 1.14 1.25
CA GLY A 281 -0.18 1.66 -0.10
C GLY A 281 -0.58 0.57 -1.08
N ILE A 282 -1.43 0.96 -2.02
CA ILE A 282 -1.84 0.11 -3.15
C ILE A 282 -1.70 0.86 -4.49
N GLY A 283 -0.91 1.93 -4.50
CA GLY A 283 -0.80 2.89 -5.61
C GLY A 283 -2.11 3.62 -5.89
N ASP A 284 -2.16 4.37 -7.00
CA ASP A 284 -3.36 5.05 -7.47
C ASP A 284 -4.36 4.05 -8.11
N PHE A 285 -5.17 3.44 -7.25
CA PHE A 285 -6.11 2.36 -7.59
C PHE A 285 -7.29 2.85 -8.44
N ASN A 286 -7.55 4.17 -8.43
CA ASN A 286 -8.66 4.80 -9.15
C ASN A 286 -8.23 5.79 -10.26
N ASN A 287 -6.92 6.02 -10.42
CA ASN A 287 -6.27 6.98 -11.33
C ASN A 287 -6.75 8.44 -11.17
N ASP A 288 -6.84 8.92 -9.92
CA ASP A 288 -7.21 10.30 -9.58
C ASP A 288 -6.02 11.21 -9.24
N GLY A 289 -4.81 10.66 -9.29
CA GLY A 289 -3.54 11.34 -9.02
C GLY A 289 -3.14 11.36 -7.55
N TYR A 290 -3.77 10.56 -6.71
CA TYR A 290 -3.38 10.32 -5.32
C TYR A 290 -3.15 8.82 -5.14
N ASP A 291 -2.14 8.44 -4.37
CA ASP A 291 -2.03 7.04 -3.98
C ASP A 291 -3.16 6.66 -3.01
N ASP A 292 -3.65 5.44 -3.15
CA ASP A 292 -4.69 4.85 -2.32
C ASP A 292 -4.07 3.84 -1.34
N PHE A 293 -4.82 3.48 -0.29
CA PHE A 293 -4.31 2.52 0.69
C PHE A 293 -5.37 1.58 1.26
N LEU A 294 -4.96 0.33 1.48
CA LEU A 294 -5.73 -0.64 2.25
C LEU A 294 -5.60 -0.35 3.74
N MET A 295 -6.71 -0.40 4.49
CA MET A 295 -6.70 -0.32 5.95
C MET A 295 -7.73 -1.26 6.57
N ASN A 296 -7.44 -1.77 7.75
CA ASN A 296 -8.45 -2.44 8.56
C ASN A 296 -9.51 -1.44 9.07
N TRP A 297 -10.77 -1.85 9.08
CA TRP A 297 -11.87 -1.08 9.67
C TRP A 297 -12.62 -1.94 10.69
N VAL A 298 -12.99 -1.34 11.81
CA VAL A 298 -13.76 -2.03 12.85
C VAL A 298 -14.83 -1.17 13.47
N VAL A 299 -16.02 -1.75 13.58
CA VAL A 299 -17.13 -1.22 14.38
C VAL A 299 -17.26 -1.98 15.69
N ASP A 300 -17.16 -3.32 15.63
CA ASP A 300 -17.15 -4.21 16.78
C ASP A 300 -16.55 -5.59 16.43
N ILE A 301 -16.43 -6.48 17.43
CA ILE A 301 -15.79 -7.80 17.27
C ILE A 301 -16.43 -8.71 16.21
N ASN A 302 -17.68 -8.46 15.81
CA ASN A 302 -18.38 -9.22 14.78
C ASN A 302 -18.53 -8.43 13.46
N ASN A 303 -18.03 -7.19 13.42
CA ASN A 303 -18.13 -6.28 12.29
C ASN A 303 -16.78 -5.56 12.09
N THR A 304 -15.85 -6.33 11.54
CA THR A 304 -14.46 -5.99 11.21
C THR A 304 -14.19 -6.46 9.79
N GLY A 305 -13.26 -5.80 9.10
CA GLY A 305 -12.78 -6.24 7.79
C GLY A 305 -11.76 -5.26 7.23
N ASP A 306 -11.53 -5.35 5.92
CA ASP A 306 -10.57 -4.52 5.20
C ASP A 306 -11.30 -3.57 4.25
N LYS A 307 -10.78 -2.37 4.11
CA LYS A 307 -11.29 -1.36 3.17
C LYS A 307 -10.16 -0.66 2.46
N ILE A 308 -10.39 -0.31 1.22
CA ILE A 308 -9.56 0.64 0.47
C ILE A 308 -10.03 2.03 0.86
N LYS A 309 -9.10 2.88 1.28
CA LYS A 309 -9.30 4.30 1.50
C LYS A 309 -8.68 5.04 0.33
N LEU A 310 -9.48 5.84 -0.35
CA LEU A 310 -9.00 6.58 -1.50
C LEU A 310 -8.18 7.81 -1.04
N GLY A 311 -7.04 8.06 -1.68
CA GLY A 311 -6.19 9.21 -1.47
C GLY A 311 -6.95 10.52 -1.66
N SER A 312 -6.54 11.58 -0.96
CA SER A 312 -7.16 12.90 -1.06
C SER A 312 -6.43 13.95 -0.24
N SER A 313 -6.42 15.18 -0.75
CA SER A 313 -6.13 16.40 0.05
C SER A 313 -7.08 16.66 1.23
N THR A 314 -8.11 15.83 1.45
CA THR A 314 -9.09 15.96 2.56
C THR A 314 -9.14 14.75 3.49
N LEU A 315 -8.10 13.91 3.50
CA LEU A 315 -7.99 12.77 4.41
C LEU A 315 -8.23 13.18 5.89
N PRO A 316 -8.96 12.35 6.67
CA PRO A 316 -9.42 10.99 6.36
C PRO A 316 -10.87 10.96 5.84
N GLN A 317 -11.42 12.08 5.33
CA GLN A 317 -12.83 12.18 4.93
C GLN A 317 -13.12 11.68 3.50
N SER A 318 -12.10 11.18 2.81
CA SER A 318 -12.22 10.64 1.46
C SER A 318 -13.12 9.40 1.39
N SER A 319 -13.51 9.05 0.17
CA SER A 319 -14.28 7.85 -0.13
C SER A 319 -13.54 6.58 0.29
N GLU A 320 -14.30 5.53 0.58
CA GLU A 320 -13.75 4.22 0.94
C GLU A 320 -14.61 3.09 0.37
N LEU A 321 -13.98 1.96 0.10
CA LEU A 321 -14.56 0.76 -0.49
C LEU A 321 -14.31 -0.43 0.44
N ILE A 322 -15.33 -1.22 0.75
CA ILE A 322 -15.14 -2.45 1.53
C ILE A 322 -14.60 -3.53 0.59
N ILE A 323 -13.57 -4.24 1.00
CA ILE A 323 -13.11 -5.39 0.22
C ILE A 323 -13.97 -6.62 0.54
N ASP A 324 -14.56 -7.21 -0.50
CA ASP A 324 -15.34 -8.43 -0.36
C ASP A 324 -14.44 -9.66 -0.29
N MET A 325 -14.33 -10.23 0.90
CA MET A 325 -13.60 -11.47 1.18
C MET A 325 -14.49 -12.73 1.02
N ALA A 326 -15.76 -12.62 0.60
CA ALA A 326 -16.73 -13.72 0.76
C ALA A 326 -16.55 -14.91 -0.23
N PRO A 327 -16.72 -16.17 0.23
CA PRO A 327 -15.76 -17.23 -0.03
C PRO A 327 -16.41 -18.63 -0.21
N TRP A 328 -16.80 -19.07 -1.40
CA TRP A 328 -17.51 -20.37 -1.44
C TRP A 328 -16.64 -21.61 -1.22
N THR A 329 -15.31 -21.49 -1.03
CA THR A 329 -14.54 -22.64 -0.52
C THR A 329 -13.34 -22.36 0.39
N GLN A 330 -12.59 -21.26 0.28
CA GLN A 330 -11.38 -21.00 1.08
C GLN A 330 -11.07 -19.49 1.10
N LEU A 331 -11.18 -18.85 2.26
CA LEU A 331 -10.92 -17.41 2.45
C LEU A 331 -9.44 -17.08 2.13
N ILE A 332 -9.21 -15.90 1.55
CA ILE A 332 -7.91 -15.23 1.58
C ILE A 332 -8.06 -14.21 2.69
N ASN A 333 -7.35 -14.39 3.80
CA ASN A 333 -7.25 -13.35 4.82
C ASN A 333 -6.03 -12.48 4.53
N PHE A 334 -5.94 -11.31 5.15
CA PHE A 334 -4.71 -10.52 5.24
C PHE A 334 -4.06 -10.72 6.63
N PRO A 335 -3.68 -11.96 7.05
CA PRO A 335 -3.40 -12.24 8.44
C PRO A 335 -2.20 -11.46 8.98
N ASP A 336 -1.16 -11.22 8.18
CA ASP A 336 0.09 -10.54 8.58
C ASP A 336 0.56 -9.45 7.61
N ARG A 337 -0.33 -9.09 6.69
CA ARG A 337 -0.27 -7.92 5.82
C ARG A 337 0.80 -7.93 4.73
N GLU A 338 0.42 -8.55 3.62
CA GLU A 338 1.30 -8.94 2.53
C GLU A 338 0.62 -8.54 1.22
N VAL A 339 0.38 -7.24 1.08
CA VAL A 339 -0.22 -6.64 -0.12
C VAL A 339 0.89 -6.02 -0.96
N SER A 340 0.81 -6.26 -2.26
CA SER A 340 1.62 -5.61 -3.27
C SER A 340 0.70 -5.01 -4.32
N PHE A 341 1.22 -4.11 -5.13
CA PHE A 341 0.46 -3.43 -6.17
C PHE A 341 1.31 -3.23 -7.42
N GLY A 342 0.65 -3.00 -8.55
CA GLY A 342 1.23 -2.90 -9.89
C GLY A 342 0.14 -2.89 -10.95
N ASP A 343 0.46 -2.67 -12.22
CA ASP A 343 -0.48 -2.69 -13.36
C ASP A 343 -0.39 -4.04 -14.10
N PHE A 344 -1.17 -5.04 -13.65
CA PHE A 344 -1.09 -6.42 -14.20
C PHE A 344 -1.76 -6.53 -15.58
N ASN A 345 -2.54 -5.54 -16.00
CA ASN A 345 -3.32 -5.58 -17.24
C ASN A 345 -2.97 -4.46 -18.24
N GLY A 346 -2.09 -3.53 -17.85
CA GLY A 346 -1.56 -2.43 -18.66
C GLY A 346 -2.58 -1.33 -18.95
N ASP A 347 -3.58 -1.15 -18.09
CA ASP A 347 -4.65 -0.16 -18.27
C ASP A 347 -4.37 1.20 -17.62
N GLY A 348 -3.25 1.31 -16.89
CA GLY A 348 -2.77 2.51 -16.24
C GLY A 348 -3.46 2.81 -14.90
N TYR A 349 -4.18 1.85 -14.32
CA TYR A 349 -4.63 1.87 -12.94
C TYR A 349 -3.73 0.96 -12.11
N SER A 350 -3.45 1.35 -10.87
CA SER A 350 -2.80 0.41 -9.95
C SER A 350 -3.78 -0.70 -9.59
N ASP A 351 -3.33 -1.95 -9.63
CA ASP A 351 -4.06 -3.11 -9.13
C ASP A 351 -3.46 -3.57 -7.80
N MET A 352 -4.21 -4.38 -7.05
CA MET A 352 -3.81 -4.88 -5.74
C MET A 352 -3.75 -6.41 -5.72
N ILE A 353 -2.69 -6.99 -5.19
CA ILE A 353 -2.53 -8.44 -5.04
C ILE A 353 -2.11 -8.82 -3.62
N SER A 354 -2.63 -9.93 -3.11
CA SER A 354 -2.26 -10.46 -1.78
C SER A 354 -2.37 -11.97 -1.75
N SER A 355 -1.66 -12.59 -0.80
CA SER A 355 -1.74 -14.02 -0.54
C SER A 355 -2.08 -14.39 0.89
N ASP A 356 -2.61 -15.60 1.05
CA ASP A 356 -2.85 -16.26 2.33
C ASP A 356 -2.36 -17.71 2.24
N HIS A 357 -1.19 -17.94 2.86
CA HIS A 357 -0.55 -19.25 2.90
C HIS A 357 -1.30 -20.27 3.77
N GLU A 358 -2.18 -19.83 4.69
CA GLU A 358 -3.02 -20.70 5.51
C GLU A 358 -4.30 -21.13 4.78
N SER A 359 -4.67 -20.41 3.71
CA SER A 359 -5.86 -20.67 2.91
C SER A 359 -5.94 -22.14 2.50
N GLY A 360 -7.11 -22.73 2.72
CA GLY A 360 -7.36 -24.10 2.32
C GLY A 360 -6.62 -25.18 3.09
N PHE A 361 -6.38 -24.98 4.39
CA PHE A 361 -5.57 -25.87 5.24
C PHE A 361 -4.10 -25.86 4.86
N TRP A 362 -3.51 -24.67 4.80
CA TRP A 362 -2.12 -24.45 4.42
C TRP A 362 -1.80 -24.83 2.98
N HIS A 363 -2.81 -24.87 2.10
CA HIS A 363 -2.56 -25.03 0.67
C HIS A 363 -2.03 -23.74 0.05
N GLY A 364 -2.48 -22.61 0.59
CA GLY A 364 -2.14 -21.30 0.06
C GLY A 364 -3.04 -20.88 -1.09
N ALA A 365 -3.32 -19.60 -1.19
CA ALA A 365 -3.97 -18.96 -2.32
C ALA A 365 -3.57 -17.49 -2.41
N ALA A 366 -3.74 -16.89 -3.57
CA ALA A 366 -3.64 -15.44 -3.76
C ALA A 366 -4.88 -14.88 -4.44
N GLY A 367 -5.14 -13.60 -4.21
CA GLY A 367 -6.23 -12.84 -4.78
C GLY A 367 -5.69 -11.59 -5.45
N LEU A 368 -6.23 -11.27 -6.62
CA LEU A 368 -5.98 -10.05 -7.37
C LEU A 368 -7.27 -9.24 -7.45
N TRP A 369 -7.17 -7.94 -7.23
CA TRP A 369 -8.23 -6.94 -7.37
C TRP A 369 -7.75 -5.92 -8.38
N LEU A 370 -8.50 -5.75 -9.46
CA LEU A 370 -8.13 -4.79 -10.51
C LEU A 370 -8.57 -3.38 -10.11
N GLY A 371 -7.71 -2.41 -10.37
CA GLY A 371 -8.00 -1.00 -10.27
C GLY A 371 -9.01 -0.57 -11.33
N GLY A 372 -9.44 0.67 -11.25
CA GLY A 372 -10.31 1.25 -12.27
C GLY A 372 -10.98 2.54 -11.81
N ALA A 373 -11.57 3.26 -12.76
CA ALA A 373 -12.22 4.55 -12.48
C ALA A 373 -13.35 4.47 -11.43
N ASN A 374 -13.94 3.29 -11.21
CA ASN A 374 -14.93 3.03 -10.17
C ASN A 374 -14.68 1.62 -9.59
N PRO A 375 -13.66 1.45 -8.75
CA PRO A 375 -13.35 0.13 -8.20
C PRO A 375 -14.48 -0.31 -7.26
N ASN A 376 -14.72 -1.62 -7.20
CA ASN A 376 -15.85 -2.18 -6.44
C ASN A 376 -15.43 -3.02 -5.20
N GLY A 377 -14.13 -3.26 -5.03
CA GLY A 377 -13.57 -4.05 -3.91
C GLY A 377 -13.81 -5.57 -3.98
N ALA A 378 -14.34 -6.09 -5.09
CA ALA A 378 -14.44 -7.53 -5.34
C ALA A 378 -13.13 -8.05 -5.95
N PHE A 379 -12.70 -9.26 -5.58
CA PHE A 379 -11.52 -9.86 -6.19
C PHE A 379 -11.85 -10.37 -7.60
N ASP A 380 -10.93 -10.16 -8.54
CA ASP A 380 -11.11 -10.46 -9.97
C ASP A 380 -10.45 -11.76 -10.40
N LEU A 381 -9.43 -12.19 -9.66
CA LEU A 381 -8.78 -13.47 -9.90
C LEU A 381 -8.34 -14.10 -8.59
N ARG A 382 -8.60 -15.40 -8.46
CA ARG A 382 -8.00 -16.23 -7.43
C ARG A 382 -6.92 -17.11 -8.05
N ILE A 383 -5.69 -16.95 -7.61
CA ILE A 383 -4.54 -17.75 -8.01
C ILE A 383 -4.38 -18.89 -7.01
N THR A 384 -4.19 -20.10 -7.53
CA THR A 384 -3.95 -21.31 -6.74
C THR A 384 -2.60 -21.89 -7.10
N PRO A 385 -1.91 -22.56 -6.16
CA PRO A 385 -0.60 -23.17 -6.41
C PRO A 385 -0.60 -24.13 -7.60
N PRO A 386 0.53 -24.26 -8.31
CA PRO A 386 0.62 -25.12 -9.48
C PRO A 386 0.59 -26.59 -9.07
N PRO A 387 0.08 -27.50 -9.93
CA PRO A 387 -0.13 -28.91 -9.60
C PRO A 387 1.18 -29.71 -9.37
N VAL A 388 2.33 -29.10 -9.66
CA VAL A 388 3.66 -29.69 -9.45
C VAL A 388 4.14 -29.62 -8.00
N SER A 389 3.50 -28.80 -7.15
CA SER A 389 3.83 -28.65 -5.74
C SER A 389 2.79 -29.37 -4.86
N PRO A 390 3.15 -30.41 -4.09
CA PRO A 390 2.20 -31.19 -3.29
C PRO A 390 1.68 -30.49 -2.00
N TYR A 391 1.61 -29.14 -1.95
CA TYR A 391 1.33 -28.27 -0.77
C TYR A 391 2.46 -28.37 0.27
N TYR A 392 2.86 -27.36 1.07
CA TYR A 392 2.10 -26.44 1.92
C TYR A 392 2.59 -24.98 1.72
N GLN A 393 1.83 -23.98 2.17
CA GLN A 393 2.26 -22.58 2.34
C GLN A 393 2.50 -21.74 1.06
N PHE A 394 1.79 -21.98 -0.06
CA PHE A 394 1.87 -21.07 -1.22
C PHE A 394 1.43 -19.64 -0.87
N GLY A 395 2.20 -18.65 -1.32
CA GLY A 395 1.91 -17.25 -1.04
C GLY A 395 2.24 -16.89 0.42
N TRP A 396 3.39 -17.37 0.90
CA TRP A 396 3.94 -16.98 2.19
C TRP A 396 4.80 -15.72 2.04
N GLY A 397 4.55 -14.68 2.83
CA GLY A 397 5.30 -13.44 2.70
C GLY A 397 4.69 -12.52 1.64
N THR A 398 5.20 -11.30 1.56
CA THR A 398 4.75 -10.31 0.58
C THR A 398 5.09 -10.76 -0.85
N PRO A 399 4.13 -10.79 -1.79
CA PRO A 399 4.39 -11.08 -3.20
C PRO A 399 5.35 -10.03 -3.78
N ALA A 400 6.28 -10.43 -4.65
CA ALA A 400 7.08 -9.48 -5.42
C ALA A 400 6.39 -9.20 -6.75
N VAL A 401 6.26 -7.93 -7.12
CA VAL A 401 5.52 -7.46 -8.31
C VAL A 401 6.44 -6.60 -9.16
N GLY A 402 6.49 -6.89 -10.46
CA GLY A 402 7.29 -6.19 -11.48
C GLY A 402 7.27 -6.94 -12.81
N ASP A 403 7.64 -6.31 -13.92
CA ASP A 403 7.67 -6.92 -15.26
C ASP A 403 8.93 -7.78 -15.46
N PHE A 404 8.91 -8.98 -14.88
CA PHE A 404 10.06 -9.91 -14.94
C PHE A 404 10.33 -10.43 -16.35
N ASN A 405 9.32 -10.48 -17.22
CA ASN A 405 9.44 -11.10 -18.55
C ASN A 405 9.56 -10.09 -19.70
N GLY A 406 9.37 -8.80 -19.42
CA GLY A 406 9.53 -7.70 -20.36
C GLY A 406 8.39 -7.57 -21.37
N ASP A 407 7.17 -8.01 -21.05
CA ASP A 407 6.00 -7.90 -21.93
C ASP A 407 5.16 -6.63 -21.72
N GLY A 408 5.54 -5.82 -20.73
CA GLY A 408 4.92 -4.54 -20.41
C GLY A 408 3.70 -4.65 -19.49
N PHE A 409 3.52 -5.79 -18.81
CA PHE A 409 2.53 -5.99 -17.76
C PHE A 409 3.27 -6.43 -16.50
N ASP A 410 2.84 -5.94 -15.33
CA ASP A 410 3.46 -6.40 -14.09
C ASP A 410 3.16 -7.90 -13.88
N ASP A 411 4.19 -8.65 -13.49
CA ASP A 411 4.14 -10.04 -13.11
C ASP A 411 4.13 -10.18 -11.58
N VAL A 412 3.94 -11.39 -11.06
CA VAL A 412 4.01 -11.64 -9.61
C VAL A 412 4.76 -12.92 -9.25
N ALA A 413 5.64 -12.83 -8.25
CA ALA A 413 6.32 -13.95 -7.63
C ALA A 413 5.75 -14.26 -6.24
N PHE A 414 5.49 -15.55 -5.97
CA PHE A 414 5.03 -16.06 -4.67
C PHE A 414 5.97 -17.12 -4.10
N CYS A 415 6.30 -16.98 -2.82
CA CYS A 415 7.05 -17.98 -2.06
C CYS A 415 6.16 -19.15 -1.59
N ALA A 416 6.75 -20.34 -1.50
CA ALA A 416 6.15 -21.54 -0.91
C ALA A 416 7.22 -22.34 -0.12
N PRO A 417 7.45 -22.01 1.16
CA PRO A 417 8.65 -22.44 1.89
C PRO A 417 8.65 -23.90 2.41
N GLN A 418 7.51 -24.56 2.68
CA GLN A 418 7.52 -25.92 3.26
C GLN A 418 6.36 -26.84 2.84
N SER A 419 6.57 -28.16 2.88
CA SER A 419 5.53 -29.18 2.74
C SER A 419 5.57 -30.22 3.88
N GLN A 420 4.51 -30.37 4.68
CA GLN A 420 4.44 -31.36 5.77
C GLN A 420 3.57 -32.58 5.43
N SER A 421 4.16 -33.70 4.99
CA SER A 421 3.68 -35.00 5.50
C SER A 421 4.79 -36.05 5.61
N GLY A 422 5.09 -36.45 6.85
CA GLY A 422 5.64 -37.77 7.18
C GLY A 422 7.13 -38.09 6.91
N THR A 423 7.86 -37.33 6.10
CA THR A 423 9.31 -37.54 5.85
C THR A 423 10.06 -36.22 5.63
N SER A 424 11.32 -36.15 6.08
CA SER A 424 12.10 -34.93 6.39
C SER A 424 12.83 -34.21 5.23
N ASN A 425 12.38 -34.27 3.97
CA ASN A 425 13.22 -33.87 2.83
C ASN A 425 12.44 -33.18 1.68
N TYR A 426 12.11 -31.88 1.76
CA TYR A 426 11.58 -31.11 0.63
C TYR A 426 12.20 -29.69 0.55
N ASN A 427 12.42 -29.19 -0.68
CA ASN A 427 12.93 -27.85 -0.99
C ASN A 427 11.76 -26.84 -1.11
N GLY A 428 12.00 -25.56 -0.76
CA GLY A 428 11.06 -24.47 -1.00
C GLY A 428 10.98 -24.06 -2.47
N TRP A 429 9.96 -23.29 -2.83
CA TRP A 429 9.73 -22.82 -4.20
C TRP A 429 9.42 -21.32 -4.25
N VAL A 430 9.75 -20.71 -5.38
CA VAL A 430 9.20 -19.43 -5.84
C VAL A 430 8.46 -19.69 -7.15
N HIS A 431 7.23 -19.21 -7.25
CA HIS A 431 6.37 -19.36 -8.44
C HIS A 431 6.10 -17.99 -9.05
N VAL A 432 6.41 -17.82 -10.33
CA VAL A 432 6.22 -16.55 -11.05
C VAL A 432 5.08 -16.68 -12.04
N TYR A 433 4.11 -15.76 -11.98
CA TYR A 433 2.92 -15.71 -12.83
C TYR A 433 2.88 -14.43 -13.65
N ALA A 434 2.50 -14.55 -14.92
CA ALA A 434 2.50 -13.46 -15.87
C ALA A 434 1.24 -12.59 -15.80
N GLY A 435 1.43 -11.27 -15.78
CA GLY A 435 0.39 -10.29 -16.12
C GLY A 435 -0.14 -10.49 -17.54
N ASN A 436 -1.28 -9.87 -17.87
CA ASN A 436 -1.75 -9.77 -19.25
C ASN A 436 -2.96 -8.83 -19.41
N ALA A 437 -3.06 -8.22 -20.58
CA ALA A 437 -4.20 -7.39 -21.00
C ALA A 437 -5.57 -8.10 -21.12
N GLN A 438 -5.70 -9.41 -20.83
CA GLN A 438 -7.02 -10.07 -20.80
C GLN A 438 -7.66 -10.07 -19.42
N LEU A 439 -6.90 -9.73 -18.37
CA LEU A 439 -7.44 -9.50 -17.03
C LEU A 439 -8.44 -8.33 -17.09
N ALA A 440 -9.66 -8.58 -16.63
CA ALA A 440 -10.73 -7.59 -16.61
C ALA A 440 -11.66 -7.81 -15.41
N ASP A 441 -12.28 -6.73 -14.92
CA ASP A 441 -13.27 -6.80 -13.84
C ASP A 441 -14.33 -7.87 -14.14
N THR A 442 -14.48 -8.81 -13.21
CA THR A 442 -15.35 -9.98 -13.38
C THR A 442 -16.76 -9.77 -12.85
N THR A 443 -17.02 -8.63 -12.22
CA THR A 443 -18.36 -8.27 -11.78
C THR A 443 -19.20 -7.79 -12.96
N VAL A 444 -20.41 -8.33 -13.08
CA VAL A 444 -21.37 -7.88 -14.10
C VAL A 444 -22.11 -6.67 -13.56
N GLU A 445 -22.16 -5.57 -14.34
CA GLU A 445 -22.88 -4.31 -14.10
C GLU A 445 -24.30 -4.51 -13.49
N ASN A 446 -24.38 -4.75 -12.18
CA ASN A 446 -25.63 -4.76 -11.46
C ASN A 446 -25.47 -3.82 -10.28
N GLU A 447 -25.68 -2.56 -10.61
CA GLU A 447 -25.56 -1.39 -9.76
C GLU A 447 -24.16 -1.26 -9.16
N ASP A 448 -23.20 -0.87 -10.01
CA ASP A 448 -22.14 0.02 -9.56
C ASP A 448 -22.81 1.12 -8.76
N TYR A 449 -22.58 1.12 -7.44
CA TYR A 449 -22.75 2.34 -6.70
C TYR A 449 -21.68 3.27 -7.26
N SER A 450 -22.06 4.07 -8.27
CA SER A 450 -21.23 5.16 -8.72
C SER A 450 -20.90 5.97 -7.48
N LEU A 451 -19.67 5.88 -6.99
CA LEU A 451 -19.13 6.84 -6.04
C LEU A 451 -18.91 8.12 -6.83
N GLN A 452 -20.01 8.81 -7.15
CA GLN A 452 -19.92 10.22 -7.42
C GLN A 452 -19.52 10.85 -6.10
N ALA A 453 -18.24 11.18 -5.96
CA ALA A 453 -17.85 12.29 -5.11
C ALA A 453 -18.79 13.44 -5.48
N MET A 454 -19.72 13.75 -4.59
CA MET A 454 -20.65 14.86 -4.81
C MET A 454 -19.81 16.12 -4.70
N GLU A 455 -19.25 16.58 -5.82
CA GLU A 455 -18.54 17.85 -5.88
C GLU A 455 -19.41 18.92 -5.21
N THR A 456 -18.83 19.62 -4.24
CA THR A 456 -19.58 20.63 -3.51
C THR A 456 -19.97 21.76 -4.45
N LYS A 457 -21.27 21.88 -4.71
CA LYS A 457 -21.83 22.76 -5.74
C LYS A 457 -22.62 23.89 -5.12
N LEU A 458 -22.15 25.11 -5.34
CA LEU A 458 -22.87 26.32 -4.98
C LEU A 458 -23.83 26.73 -6.11
N THR A 459 -25.08 27.02 -5.74
CA THR A 459 -26.08 27.58 -6.63
C THR A 459 -26.64 28.86 -6.04
N ILE A 460 -26.64 29.95 -6.81
CA ILE A 460 -27.33 31.21 -6.48
C ILE A 460 -28.63 31.29 -7.27
N PHE A 461 -29.73 31.65 -6.63
CA PHE A 461 -31.04 31.79 -7.27
C PHE A 461 -31.82 33.03 -6.78
N PRO A 462 -32.65 33.67 -7.63
CA PRO A 462 -32.82 33.35 -9.05
C PRO A 462 -31.57 33.71 -9.87
N ASN A 463 -31.23 32.86 -10.83
CA ASN A 463 -30.14 33.10 -11.78
C ASN A 463 -30.63 32.76 -13.20
N PRO A 464 -30.77 33.73 -14.10
CA PRO A 464 -30.47 35.16 -13.92
C PRO A 464 -31.42 35.87 -12.93
N SER A 465 -30.90 36.79 -12.13
CA SER A 465 -31.69 37.60 -11.18
C SER A 465 -32.17 38.90 -11.82
N PRO A 466 -33.44 39.32 -11.65
CA PRO A 466 -33.92 40.63 -12.09
C PRO A 466 -33.24 41.80 -11.36
N LYS A 467 -32.99 42.94 -12.04
CA LYS A 467 -32.41 44.17 -11.45
C LYS A 467 -33.09 44.68 -10.17
N ASN A 468 -34.38 44.46 -10.00
CA ASN A 468 -35.16 44.93 -8.84
C ASN A 468 -35.33 43.85 -7.76
N GLN A 469 -34.64 42.72 -7.90
CA GLN A 469 -34.64 41.65 -6.91
C GLN A 469 -33.58 41.96 -5.86
N HIS A 470 -34.02 42.28 -4.65
CA HIS A 470 -33.13 42.64 -3.54
C HIS A 470 -32.69 41.43 -2.70
N GLU A 471 -33.28 40.27 -2.96
CA GLU A 471 -33.12 39.07 -2.16
C GLU A 471 -32.69 37.91 -3.07
N LEU A 472 -31.42 37.52 -2.93
CA LEU A 472 -30.83 36.34 -3.58
C LEU A 472 -30.74 35.22 -2.55
N SER A 473 -30.96 34.00 -2.97
CA SER A 473 -30.78 32.82 -2.13
C SER A 473 -29.63 31.97 -2.65
N TYR A 474 -29.04 31.20 -1.75
CA TYR A 474 -27.99 30.24 -2.06
C TYR A 474 -28.40 28.84 -1.60
N ARG A 475 -27.91 27.83 -2.32
CA ARG A 475 -27.92 26.43 -1.91
C ARG A 475 -26.54 25.84 -2.22
N LEU A 476 -26.00 25.14 -1.24
CA LEU A 476 -24.78 24.35 -1.32
C LEU A 476 -25.19 22.88 -1.29
N ASP A 477 -24.97 22.18 -2.39
CA ASP A 477 -25.09 20.74 -2.48
C ASP A 477 -23.69 20.14 -2.21
N GLY A 478 -23.55 19.08 -1.40
CA GLY A 478 -22.25 18.50 -1.00
C GLY A 478 -21.90 18.69 0.49
N GLU A 479 -20.73 18.20 0.91
CA GLU A 479 -20.27 18.25 2.31
C GLU A 479 -19.38 19.48 2.62
N LEU A 480 -19.40 19.89 3.89
CA LEU A 480 -18.53 20.95 4.42
C LEU A 480 -17.32 20.32 5.12
N PRO A 481 -16.15 20.98 5.14
CA PRO A 481 -15.01 20.52 5.94
C PRO A 481 -15.38 20.34 7.42
N TYR A 482 -14.78 19.39 8.12
CA TYR A 482 -15.05 19.21 9.55
C TYR A 482 -14.54 20.40 10.39
N GLY A 483 -15.27 20.74 11.46
CA GLY A 483 -14.82 21.76 12.42
C GLY A 483 -14.94 23.22 11.94
N VAL A 484 -15.85 23.52 11.01
CA VAL A 484 -16.02 24.89 10.51
C VAL A 484 -16.43 25.84 11.62
N THR A 485 -15.57 26.83 11.88
CA THR A 485 -15.81 27.87 12.89
C THR A 485 -16.47 29.13 12.31
N SER A 486 -16.53 29.28 10.99
CA SER A 486 -17.22 30.38 10.31
C SER A 486 -17.48 30.06 8.84
N CYS A 487 -18.63 30.49 8.31
CA CYS A 487 -18.96 30.37 6.90
C CYS A 487 -19.38 31.72 6.33
N SER A 488 -19.11 31.94 5.05
CA SER A 488 -19.59 33.12 4.32
C SER A 488 -19.83 32.85 2.83
N ILE A 489 -20.68 33.67 2.22
CA ILE A 489 -20.81 33.77 0.76
C ILE A 489 -20.12 35.05 0.31
N ASP A 490 -19.00 34.89 -0.39
CA ASP A 490 -18.24 35.98 -0.97
C ASP A 490 -18.68 36.24 -2.41
N ILE A 491 -18.94 37.50 -2.76
CA ILE A 491 -19.31 37.90 -4.12
C ILE A 491 -18.19 38.73 -4.73
N TYR A 492 -17.73 38.33 -5.90
CA TYR A 492 -16.66 38.96 -6.67
C TYR A 492 -17.17 39.50 -8.01
N ASN A 493 -16.52 40.54 -8.53
CA ASN A 493 -16.67 40.91 -9.92
C ASN A 493 -15.89 39.94 -10.84
N ILE A 494 -16.09 40.03 -12.15
CA ILE A 494 -15.37 39.19 -13.14
C ILE A 494 -13.84 39.40 -13.19
N ARG A 495 -13.31 40.41 -12.49
CA ARG A 495 -11.87 40.65 -12.34
C ARG A 495 -11.31 40.03 -11.05
N GLY A 496 -12.11 39.25 -10.32
CA GLY A 496 -11.74 38.61 -9.06
C GLY A 496 -11.68 39.55 -7.86
N GLN A 497 -12.19 40.78 -7.96
CA GLN A 497 -12.21 41.72 -6.83
C GLN A 497 -13.44 41.46 -5.97
N LEU A 498 -13.23 41.29 -4.66
CA LEU A 498 -14.31 41.10 -3.69
C LEU A 498 -15.19 42.35 -3.62
N ILE A 499 -16.48 42.17 -3.84
CA ILE A 499 -17.51 43.23 -3.75
C ILE A 499 -18.08 43.27 -2.34
N THR A 500 -18.45 42.10 -1.81
CA THR A 500 -19.09 41.96 -0.50
C THR A 500 -18.97 40.52 -0.01
N SER A 501 -19.07 40.32 1.30
CA SER A 501 -19.06 39.02 1.98
C SER A 501 -20.27 38.93 2.91
N TYR A 502 -21.01 37.82 2.83
CA TYR A 502 -22.17 37.55 3.66
C TYR A 502 -21.84 36.46 4.69
N PRO A 503 -21.56 36.82 5.95
CA PRO A 503 -21.34 35.82 6.99
C PRO A 503 -22.65 35.05 7.25
N LEU A 504 -22.54 33.74 7.41
CA LEU A 504 -23.67 32.85 7.69
C LEU A 504 -23.83 32.69 9.20
N ASN A 505 -25.05 32.90 9.69
CA ASN A 505 -25.37 32.86 11.13
C ASN A 505 -25.27 31.43 11.71
N ASN A 506 -25.39 30.41 10.88
CA ASN A 506 -25.19 29.01 11.25
C ASN A 506 -23.97 28.48 10.48
N GLN A 507 -22.99 27.94 11.23
CA GLN A 507 -21.70 27.49 10.72
C GLN A 507 -21.81 26.28 9.76
N GLU A 508 -22.96 25.62 9.72
CA GLU A 508 -23.25 24.49 8.81
C GLU A 508 -24.37 24.80 7.80
N SER A 509 -24.67 26.08 7.59
CA SER A 509 -25.80 26.48 6.73
C SER A 509 -25.53 26.16 5.26
N LYS A 510 -26.13 25.08 4.75
CA LYS A 510 -26.07 24.69 3.34
C LYS A 510 -27.11 25.40 2.46
N GLN A 511 -28.02 26.18 3.02
CA GLN A 511 -28.97 26.99 2.24
C GLN A 511 -29.41 28.22 3.00
N GLY A 512 -29.77 29.28 2.28
CA GLY A 512 -30.30 30.47 2.92
C GLY A 512 -30.47 31.64 1.97
N THR A 513 -30.70 32.80 2.57
CA THR A 513 -30.94 34.03 1.84
C THR A 513 -29.85 35.03 2.15
N LEU A 514 -29.27 35.59 1.10
CA LEU A 514 -28.36 36.73 1.16
C LEU A 514 -29.20 37.97 1.45
N GLY A 515 -28.74 38.82 2.37
CA GLY A 515 -29.43 40.07 2.72
C GLY A 515 -29.54 41.03 1.54
N GLU A 516 -30.11 42.23 1.77
CA GLU A 516 -30.34 43.21 0.69
C GLU A 516 -29.08 43.48 -0.14
N LEU A 517 -29.13 43.07 -1.40
CA LEU A 517 -28.04 43.18 -2.37
C LEU A 517 -28.40 44.23 -3.43
N SER A 518 -27.52 45.21 -3.61
CA SER A 518 -27.60 46.18 -4.71
C SER A 518 -26.42 45.98 -5.65
N LEU A 519 -26.60 45.08 -6.62
CA LEU A 519 -25.61 44.80 -7.66
C LEU A 519 -26.04 45.45 -8.98
N ALA A 520 -25.07 46.01 -9.72
CA ALA A 520 -25.33 46.51 -11.07
C ALA A 520 -25.59 45.36 -12.06
N GLN A 521 -26.19 45.66 -13.21
CA GLN A 521 -26.38 44.67 -14.28
C GLN A 521 -25.02 44.13 -14.72
N GLY A 522 -24.86 42.80 -14.76
CA GLY A 522 -23.56 42.17 -15.03
C GLY A 522 -23.47 40.72 -14.58
N ILE A 523 -22.27 40.16 -14.75
CA ILE A 523 -21.92 38.80 -14.32
C ILE A 523 -21.07 38.91 -13.05
N TYR A 524 -21.32 38.02 -12.10
CA TYR A 524 -20.64 37.95 -10.81
C TYR A 524 -20.25 36.52 -10.51
N ILE A 525 -19.26 36.38 -9.64
CA ILE A 525 -18.80 35.09 -9.11
C ILE A 525 -19.17 35.07 -7.63
N ALA A 526 -19.85 34.01 -7.18
CA ALA A 526 -20.10 33.76 -5.76
C ALA A 526 -19.26 32.56 -5.31
N SER A 527 -18.62 32.65 -4.15
CA SER A 527 -17.88 31.56 -3.52
C SER A 527 -18.42 31.29 -2.12
N TYR A 528 -18.60 30.02 -1.77
CA TYR A 528 -18.84 29.58 -0.41
C TYR A 528 -17.49 29.40 0.28
N VAL A 529 -17.27 30.09 1.40
CA VAL A 529 -16.01 30.07 2.15
C VAL A 529 -16.28 29.52 3.54
N ALA A 530 -15.56 28.45 3.90
CA ALA A 530 -15.58 27.85 5.23
C ALA A 530 -14.21 28.10 5.89
N GLY A 531 -14.17 28.83 7.00
CA GLY A 531 -12.93 29.27 7.64
C GLY A 531 -12.09 30.15 6.70
N LYS A 532 -10.98 29.62 6.18
CA LYS A 532 -10.11 30.28 5.19
C LYS A 532 -10.17 29.64 3.79
N GLN A 533 -10.93 28.56 3.62
CA GLN A 533 -10.95 27.76 2.39
C GLN A 533 -12.18 28.08 1.54
N LYS A 534 -11.98 28.20 0.21
CA LYS A 534 -13.09 28.27 -0.76
C LYS A 534 -13.57 26.85 -1.05
N VAL A 535 -14.79 26.54 -0.65
CA VAL A 535 -15.39 25.20 -0.75
C VAL A 535 -16.07 24.99 -2.09
N ALA A 536 -16.74 26.02 -2.61
CA ALA A 536 -17.46 25.94 -3.89
C ALA A 536 -17.56 27.31 -4.53
N THR A 537 -17.56 27.38 -5.87
CA THR A 537 -17.70 28.64 -6.61
C THR A 537 -18.70 28.51 -7.75
N THR A 538 -19.48 29.56 -7.98
CA THR A 538 -20.48 29.59 -9.05
C THR A 538 -20.58 30.96 -9.70
N ARG A 539 -21.10 30.99 -10.93
CA ARG A 539 -21.36 32.22 -11.67
C ARG A 539 -22.85 32.55 -11.66
N PHE A 540 -23.19 33.81 -11.45
CA PHE A 540 -24.56 34.29 -11.58
C PHE A 540 -24.63 35.64 -12.28
N SER A 541 -25.80 35.98 -12.78
CA SER A 541 -26.01 37.22 -13.55
C SER A 541 -27.18 38.04 -13.01
N ILE A 542 -27.01 39.36 -13.02
CA ILE A 542 -28.07 40.35 -12.76
C ILE A 542 -28.50 40.92 -14.11
N LYS A 543 -29.78 40.78 -14.45
CA LYS A 543 -30.40 41.24 -15.70
C LYS A 543 -31.09 42.58 -15.58
#